data_AF-A0A7Y0ERH9-F1
#
_entry.id   AF-A0A7Y0ERH9-F1
#
_cell.length_a   1.000
_cell.length_b   1.000
_cell.length_c   1.000
_cell.angle_alpha   90.00
_cell.angle_beta   90.00
_cell.angle_gamma   90.00
#
_symmetry.space_group_name_H-M   'P 1'
#
loop_
_entity.id
_entity.type
_entity.pdbx_description
1 polymer ?
#
loop_
_entity_poly.entity_id
_entity_poly.type
_entity_poly.pdbx_seq_one_letter_code
_entity_poly.pdbx_strand_id
1 'polypeptide(L)'
;MRELTGVIVLCTAVMIPVVIIVAAVLLGNPGRKGRIRLMTAQCPGLVVSIKSHGMDTPWRIRVHYEVDGIAYEVVESLALKSSVIKAGPIPIGQRKTPVMGRVREGDTVIVIYNPDKPSKAHIQHNDGWINN
;
A
#
# COMPACT_ATOMS: atom_id res chain seq x y z
N MET A 1 50.96 6.99 -22.97
CA MET A 1 49.70 6.31 -23.41
C MET A 1 49.17 5.30 -22.38
N ARG A 2 50.01 4.49 -21.71
CA ARG A 2 49.57 3.51 -20.69
C ARG A 2 48.98 4.12 -19.40
N GLU A 3 49.51 5.26 -18.96
CA GLU A 3 49.01 6.01 -17.80
C GLU A 3 47.58 6.53 -18.03
N LEU A 4 47.30 7.07 -19.23
CA LEU A 4 45.99 7.60 -19.60
C LEU A 4 44.92 6.49 -19.62
N THR A 5 45.25 5.32 -20.18
CA THR A 5 44.33 4.17 -20.19
C THR A 5 44.05 3.64 -18.78
N GLY A 6 45.05 3.63 -17.89
CA GLY A 6 44.84 3.24 -16.48
C GLY A 6 43.86 4.17 -15.75
N VAL A 7 43.99 5.49 -15.94
CA VAL A 7 43.08 6.47 -15.32
C VAL A 7 41.66 6.35 -15.89
N ILE A 8 41.51 6.12 -17.19
CA ILE A 8 40.19 5.94 -17.83
C ILE A 8 39.50 4.66 -17.32
N VAL A 9 40.22 3.56 -17.16
CA VAL A 9 39.66 2.30 -16.62
C VAL A 9 39.23 2.47 -15.16
N LEU A 10 40.00 3.19 -14.35
CA LEU A 10 39.64 3.47 -12.96
C LEU A 10 38.38 4.36 -12.86
N CYS A 11 38.32 5.43 -13.66
CA CYS A 11 37.16 6.33 -13.69
C CYS A 11 35.88 5.60 -14.14
N THR A 12 35.96 4.78 -15.19
CA THR A 12 34.80 4.01 -15.66
C THR A 12 34.34 2.97 -14.62
N ALA A 13 35.28 2.28 -13.97
CA ALA A 13 34.97 1.30 -12.92
C ALA A 13 34.25 1.91 -11.70
N VAL A 14 34.53 3.18 -11.36
CA VAL A 14 33.85 3.88 -10.25
C VAL A 14 32.53 4.51 -10.69
N MET A 15 32.44 5.02 -11.92
CA MET A 15 31.22 5.69 -12.40
C MET A 15 30.08 4.71 -12.71
N ILE A 16 30.37 3.50 -13.20
CA ILE A 16 29.36 2.48 -13.48
C ILE A 16 28.49 2.13 -12.26
N PRO A 17 29.04 1.78 -11.07
CA PRO A 17 28.22 1.47 -9.91
C PRO A 17 27.45 2.69 -9.39
N VAL A 18 28.02 3.90 -9.47
CA VAL A 18 27.31 5.14 -9.09
C VAL A 18 26.10 5.36 -9.99
N VAL A 19 26.24 5.21 -11.30
CA VAL A 19 25.15 5.35 -12.27
C VAL A 19 24.06 4.29 -12.03
N ILE A 20 24.44 3.04 -11.73
CA ILE A 20 23.48 1.97 -11.42
C ILE A 20 22.68 2.29 -10.15
N ILE A 21 23.33 2.77 -9.09
CA ILE A 21 22.66 3.16 -7.84
C ILE A 21 21.69 4.32 -8.10
N VAL A 22 22.13 5.36 -8.82
CA VAL A 22 21.27 6.51 -9.15
C VAL A 22 20.07 6.09 -9.99
N ALA A 23 20.28 5.24 -11.01
CA ALA A 23 19.19 4.72 -11.84
C ALA A 23 18.19 3.90 -11.00
N ALA A 24 18.68 3.04 -10.10
CA ALA A 24 17.82 2.26 -9.21
C ALA A 24 17.00 3.14 -8.24
N VAL A 25 17.56 4.25 -7.76
CA VAL A 25 16.86 5.21 -6.90
C VAL A 25 15.80 5.98 -7.68
N LEU A 26 16.11 6.43 -8.91
CA LEU A 26 15.18 7.21 -9.74
C LEU A 26 14.07 6.36 -10.37
N LEU A 27 14.38 5.14 -10.78
CA LEU A 27 13.40 4.16 -11.28
C LEU A 27 12.75 3.36 -10.14
N GLY A 28 13.06 3.72 -8.90
CA GLY A 28 12.48 3.13 -7.71
C GLY A 28 10.95 3.17 -7.78
N ASN A 29 10.33 2.04 -7.46
CA ASN A 29 8.88 1.90 -7.54
C ASN A 29 8.25 2.90 -6.54
N PRO A 30 7.37 3.83 -6.96
CA PRO A 30 6.72 4.73 -6.04
C PRO A 30 6.04 3.87 -4.98
N GLY A 31 6.48 4.04 -3.72
CA GLY A 31 5.88 3.37 -2.58
C GLY A 31 4.38 3.66 -2.53
N ARG A 32 3.64 3.00 -1.63
CA ARG A 32 2.17 3.11 -1.53
C ARG A 32 1.64 4.54 -1.65
N LYS A 33 2.25 5.51 -0.94
CA LYS A 33 1.90 6.93 -1.00
C LYS A 33 2.02 7.55 -2.41
N GLY A 34 3.04 7.15 -3.17
CA GLY A 34 3.24 7.65 -4.54
C GLY A 34 2.18 7.13 -5.50
N ARG A 35 1.69 5.89 -5.32
CA ARG A 35 0.62 5.31 -6.15
C ARG A 35 -0.74 5.97 -5.89
N ILE A 36 -1.05 6.29 -4.63
CA ILE A 36 -2.31 6.94 -4.23
C ILE A 36 -2.42 8.37 -4.80
N ARG A 37 -1.30 9.07 -5.04
CA ARG A 37 -1.32 10.45 -5.60
C ARG A 37 -2.03 10.57 -6.95
N LEU A 38 -2.09 9.50 -7.73
CA LEU A 38 -2.75 9.48 -9.04
C LEU A 38 -4.23 9.11 -8.95
N MET A 39 -4.76 8.89 -7.75
CA MET A 39 -6.15 8.53 -7.50
C MET A 39 -6.87 9.76 -6.97
N THR A 40 -7.79 10.29 -7.78
CA THR A 40 -8.45 11.59 -7.52
C THR A 40 -9.97 11.50 -7.54
N ALA A 41 -10.53 10.51 -8.24
CA ALA A 41 -11.96 10.27 -8.30
C ALA A 41 -12.40 9.32 -7.18
N GLN A 42 -13.66 9.41 -6.76
CA GLN A 42 -14.21 8.63 -5.65
C GLN A 42 -15.54 8.01 -6.05
N CYS A 43 -15.79 6.78 -5.60
CA CYS A 43 -17.06 6.09 -5.79
C CYS A 43 -17.40 5.23 -4.58
N PRO A 44 -18.69 4.95 -4.33
CA PRO A 44 -19.08 3.95 -3.35
C PRO A 44 -18.71 2.55 -3.84
N GLY A 45 -18.20 1.73 -2.93
CA GLY A 45 -17.93 0.32 -3.15
C GLY A 45 -18.55 -0.54 -2.05
N LEU A 46 -18.94 -1.76 -2.42
CA LEU A 46 -19.52 -2.76 -1.53
C LEU A 46 -18.43 -3.70 -1.02
N VAL A 47 -18.35 -3.87 0.29
CA VAL A 47 -17.42 -4.83 0.91
C VAL A 47 -17.96 -6.25 0.70
N VAL A 48 -17.25 -7.01 -0.12
CA VAL A 48 -17.64 -8.39 -0.46
C VAL A 48 -17.09 -9.39 0.54
N SER A 49 -15.85 -9.19 1.00
CA SER A 49 -15.26 -10.10 1.99
C SER A 49 -14.20 -9.45 2.86
N ILE A 50 -14.12 -9.88 4.12
CA ILE A 50 -13.03 -9.54 5.03
C ILE A 50 -12.43 -10.83 5.60
N LYS A 51 -11.20 -11.15 5.22
CA LYS A 51 -10.51 -12.37 5.63
C LYS A 51 -9.34 -12.06 6.55
N SER A 52 -9.35 -12.61 7.77
CA SER A 52 -8.18 -12.65 8.65
C SER A 52 -7.33 -13.87 8.32
N HIS A 53 -6.05 -13.70 8.00
CA HIS A 53 -5.16 -14.82 7.64
C HIS A 53 -4.32 -15.37 8.80
N GLY A 54 -4.72 -15.14 10.06
CA GLY A 54 -4.00 -15.58 11.26
C GLY A 54 -3.53 -14.41 12.12
N MET A 55 -2.66 -14.67 13.11
CA MET A 55 -2.14 -13.64 14.02
C MET A 55 -1.15 -12.68 13.35
N ASP A 56 -0.33 -13.21 12.44
CA ASP A 56 0.80 -12.51 11.83
C ASP A 56 0.51 -11.98 10.41
N THR A 57 -0.58 -12.42 9.79
CA THR A 57 -0.91 -11.99 8.43
C THR A 57 -1.95 -10.86 8.46
N PRO A 58 -1.75 -9.76 7.71
CA PRO A 58 -2.72 -8.68 7.68
C PRO A 58 -4.06 -9.16 7.13
N TRP A 59 -5.13 -8.60 7.68
CA TRP A 59 -6.47 -8.89 7.17
C TRP A 59 -6.58 -8.36 5.75
N ARG A 60 -7.27 -9.10 4.88
CA ARG A 60 -7.56 -8.66 3.51
C ARG A 60 -9.02 -8.29 3.38
N ILE A 61 -9.26 -7.12 2.80
CA ILE A 61 -10.59 -6.65 2.43
C ILE A 61 -10.71 -6.68 0.90
N ARG A 62 -11.86 -7.14 0.42
CA ARG A 62 -12.25 -7.13 -0.99
C ARG A 62 -13.47 -6.25 -1.15
N VAL A 63 -13.38 -5.27 -2.03
CA VAL A 63 -14.46 -4.32 -2.32
C VAL A 63 -14.76 -4.33 -3.80
N HIS A 64 -16.04 -4.43 -4.15
CA HIS A 64 -16.54 -4.25 -5.51
C HIS A 64 -17.03 -2.82 -5.67
N TYR A 65 -16.70 -2.18 -6.79
CA TYR A 65 -17.13 -0.83 -7.10
C TYR A 65 -17.39 -0.72 -8.60
N GLU A 66 -18.17 0.28 -8.98
CA GLU A 66 -18.57 0.49 -10.37
C GLU A 66 -18.18 1.90 -10.81
N VAL A 67 -17.59 1.99 -12.00
CA VAL A 67 -17.25 3.26 -12.65
C VAL A 67 -17.80 3.19 -14.06
N ASP A 68 -18.68 4.13 -14.42
CA ASP A 68 -19.29 4.25 -15.75
C ASP A 68 -19.93 2.95 -16.28
N GLY A 69 -20.62 2.19 -15.40
CA GLY A 69 -21.27 0.93 -15.77
C GLY A 69 -20.34 -0.30 -15.76
N ILE A 70 -19.06 -0.12 -15.47
CA ILE A 70 -18.05 -1.18 -15.47
C ILE A 70 -17.72 -1.57 -14.04
N ALA A 71 -17.88 -2.86 -13.72
CA ALA A 71 -17.55 -3.41 -12.42
C ALA A 71 -16.04 -3.64 -12.26
N TYR A 72 -15.51 -3.22 -11.12
CA TYR A 72 -14.13 -3.40 -10.73
C TYR A 72 -14.04 -3.98 -9.31
N GLU A 73 -12.88 -4.56 -9.01
CA GLU A 73 -12.57 -5.11 -7.69
C GLU A 73 -11.26 -4.51 -7.18
N VAL A 74 -11.24 -4.14 -5.90
CA VAL A 74 -10.03 -3.77 -5.18
C VAL A 74 -9.83 -4.72 -4.00
N VAL A 75 -8.64 -5.32 -3.94
CA VAL A 75 -8.21 -6.19 -2.84
C VAL A 75 -7.02 -5.55 -2.15
N GLU A 76 -7.19 -5.20 -0.88
CA GLU A 76 -6.14 -4.57 -0.10
C GLU A 76 -5.99 -5.21 1.28
N SER A 77 -4.77 -5.13 1.79
CA SER A 77 -4.52 -5.40 3.21
C SER A 77 -5.06 -4.25 4.05
N LEU A 78 -5.83 -4.57 5.09
CA LEU A 78 -6.37 -3.63 6.06
C LEU A 78 -5.26 -3.16 7.00
N ALA A 79 -5.14 -1.85 7.13
CA ALA A 79 -4.35 -1.25 8.18
C ALA A 79 -5.08 -1.39 9.51
N LEU A 80 -4.40 -1.97 10.51
CA LEU A 80 -4.95 -2.24 11.83
C LEU A 80 -4.24 -1.38 12.87
N LYS A 81 -5.02 -0.79 13.77
CA LYS A 81 -4.54 -0.13 14.99
C LYS A 81 -4.60 -1.13 16.14
N SER A 82 -3.48 -1.33 16.85
CA SER A 82 -3.46 -2.09 18.10
C SER A 82 -3.83 -1.21 19.27
N SER A 83 -4.61 -1.76 20.20
CA SER A 83 -4.99 -1.11 21.45
C SER A 83 -4.83 -2.10 22.61
N VAL A 84 -4.31 -1.64 23.73
CA VAL A 84 -4.06 -2.49 24.91
C VAL A 84 -5.39 -2.79 25.60
N ILE A 85 -5.67 -4.07 25.85
CA ILE A 85 -6.77 -4.49 26.72
C ILE A 85 -6.22 -4.53 28.15
N LYS A 86 -6.86 -3.83 29.09
CA LYS A 86 -6.45 -3.77 30.49
C LYS A 86 -7.52 -4.37 31.41
N ALA A 87 -7.08 -5.08 32.44
CA ALA A 87 -7.88 -5.41 33.62
C ALA A 87 -7.31 -4.61 34.80
N GLY A 88 -7.96 -3.49 35.14
CA GLY A 88 -7.39 -2.51 36.07
C GLY A 88 -6.07 -1.93 35.55
N PRO A 89 -4.99 -1.90 36.35
CA PRO A 89 -3.69 -1.41 35.89
C PRO A 89 -2.91 -2.41 35.02
N ILE A 90 -3.33 -3.68 34.96
CA ILE A 90 -2.57 -4.76 34.31
C ILE A 90 -3.01 -4.91 32.84
N PRO A 91 -2.09 -4.83 31.86
CA PRO A 91 -2.40 -5.16 30.48
C PRO A 91 -2.57 -6.68 30.32
N ILE A 92 -3.75 -7.10 29.87
CA ILE A 92 -4.10 -8.52 29.70
C ILE A 92 -4.05 -8.98 28.25
N GLY A 93 -3.89 -8.05 27.30
CA GLY A 93 -3.80 -8.40 25.90
C GLY A 93 -3.83 -7.20 24.96
N GLN A 94 -4.02 -7.49 23.68
CA GLN A 94 -4.09 -6.50 22.60
C GLN A 94 -5.33 -6.75 21.76
N ARG A 95 -5.99 -5.67 21.34
CA ARG A 95 -7.09 -5.68 20.39
C ARG A 95 -6.67 -4.97 19.12
N LYS A 96 -6.71 -5.68 17.99
CA LYS A 96 -6.53 -5.09 16.66
C LYS A 96 -7.89 -4.60 16.15
N THR A 97 -7.96 -3.35 15.68
CA THR A 97 -9.15 -2.76 15.06
C THR A 97 -8.74 -2.07 13.75
N PRO A 98 -9.52 -2.17 12.65
CA PRO A 98 -9.17 -1.46 11.42
C PRO A 98 -9.11 0.06 11.62
N VAL A 99 -8.16 0.72 10.95
CA VAL A 99 -7.95 2.17 11.02
C VAL A 99 -9.15 2.95 10.48
N MET A 100 -9.79 2.41 9.44
CA MET A 100 -11.03 2.93 8.84
C MET A 100 -12.28 2.75 9.72
N GLY A 101 -12.14 2.23 10.94
CA GLY A 101 -13.26 1.96 11.84
C GLY A 101 -13.81 0.54 11.70
N ARG A 102 -15.01 0.31 12.24
CA ARG A 102 -15.67 -1.00 12.16
C ARG A 102 -16.23 -1.18 10.75
N VAL A 103 -15.72 -2.16 10.01
CA VAL A 103 -16.21 -2.52 8.68
C VAL A 103 -16.50 -4.01 8.63
N ARG A 104 -17.57 -4.36 7.94
CA ARG A 104 -18.14 -5.71 7.80
C ARG A 104 -18.48 -5.98 6.34
N GLU A 105 -18.67 -7.25 6.03
CA GLU A 105 -19.22 -7.66 4.74
C GLU A 105 -20.62 -7.08 4.56
N GLY A 106 -20.91 -6.56 3.36
CA GLY A 106 -22.13 -5.83 3.04
C GLY A 106 -22.08 -4.32 3.34
N ASP A 107 -21.06 -3.82 4.04
CA ASP A 107 -20.93 -2.38 4.28
C ASP A 107 -20.53 -1.65 2.99
N THR A 108 -20.91 -0.37 2.90
CA THR A 108 -20.45 0.53 1.85
C THR A 108 -19.23 1.31 2.32
N VAL A 109 -18.18 1.33 1.52
CA VAL A 109 -16.95 2.10 1.74
C VAL A 109 -16.65 2.99 0.53
N ILE A 110 -15.85 4.03 0.73
CA ILE A 110 -15.43 4.88 -0.39
C ILE A 110 -14.16 4.31 -1.02
N VAL A 111 -14.19 4.14 -2.34
CA VAL A 111 -13.04 3.74 -3.15
C VAL A 111 -12.55 4.96 -3.92
N ILE A 112 -11.28 5.30 -3.74
CA ILE A 112 -10.60 6.33 -4.52
C ILE A 112 -9.88 5.65 -5.67
N TYR A 113 -10.08 6.11 -6.90
CA TYR A 113 -9.51 5.50 -8.09
C TYR A 113 -8.85 6.54 -9.01
N ASN A 114 -8.00 6.05 -9.92
CA ASN A 114 -7.45 6.84 -10.99
C ASN A 114 -8.48 6.94 -12.14
N PRO A 115 -8.98 8.14 -12.51
CA PRO A 115 -9.98 8.28 -13.57
C PRO A 115 -9.50 7.79 -14.94
N ASP A 116 -8.22 7.91 -15.26
CA ASP A 116 -7.63 7.41 -16.51
C ASP A 116 -7.43 5.87 -16.50
N LYS A 117 -7.41 5.27 -15.30
CA LYS A 117 -7.26 3.83 -15.11
C LYS A 117 -8.01 3.35 -13.86
N PRO A 118 -9.34 3.15 -13.95
CA PRO A 118 -10.17 2.84 -12.78
C PRO A 118 -9.74 1.60 -12.00
N SER A 119 -9.15 0.59 -12.67
CA SER A 119 -8.57 -0.59 -12.03
C SER A 119 -7.46 -0.30 -11.00
N LYS A 120 -6.86 0.90 -11.03
CA LYS A 120 -5.98 1.39 -9.97
C LYS A 120 -6.82 2.15 -8.95
N ALA A 121 -7.15 1.47 -7.86
CA ALA A 121 -7.95 2.02 -6.79
C ALA A 121 -7.36 1.74 -5.40
N HIS A 122 -7.86 2.48 -4.41
CA HIS A 122 -7.51 2.43 -3.00
C HIS A 122 -8.75 2.64 -2.14
N ILE A 123 -8.86 1.91 -1.03
CA ILE A 123 -9.98 2.10 -0.09
C ILE A 123 -9.68 3.32 0.79
N GLN A 124 -10.54 4.33 0.74
CA GLN A 124 -10.36 5.57 1.50
C GLN A 124 -10.21 5.27 3.00
N HIS A 125 -9.29 5.98 3.66
CA HIS A 125 -8.96 5.83 5.08
C HIS A 125 -8.27 4.51 5.47
N ASN A 126 -7.87 3.69 4.50
CA ASN A 126 -7.01 2.52 4.73
C ASN A 126 -5.51 2.90 4.67
N ASP A 127 -5.13 4.06 5.21
CA ASP A 127 -3.80 4.68 5.03
C ASP A 127 -2.77 4.34 6.13
N GLY A 128 -3.04 3.34 6.97
CA GLY A 128 -2.16 3.02 8.10
C GLY A 128 -0.96 2.14 7.76
N TRP A 129 -0.06 1.99 8.74
CA TRP A 129 1.09 1.11 8.63
C TRP A 129 0.64 -0.34 8.74
N ILE A 130 0.95 -1.13 7.72
CA ILE A 130 0.73 -2.57 7.72
C ILE A 130 2.04 -3.21 8.14
N ASN A 131 2.11 -3.65 9.39
CA ASN A 131 3.19 -4.52 9.83
C ASN A 131 2.85 -5.94 9.39
N ASN A 132 3.79 -6.55 8.67
CA ASN A 132 3.74 -7.92 8.20
C ASN A 132 4.81 -8.73 8.90
#